data_AF-A0A4P8XXN6-F1
#
_entry.id   AF-A0A4P8XXN6-F1
#
_cell.length_a   1.000
_cell.length_b   1.000
_cell.length_c   1.000
_cell.angle_alpha   90.00
_cell.angle_beta   90.00
_cell.angle_gamma   90.00
#
_symmetry.space_group_name_H-M   'P 1'
#
loop_
_entity.id
_entity.type
_entity.pdbx_description
1 polymer ?
#
loop_
_entity_poly.entity_id
_entity_poly.type
_entity_poly.pdbx_seq_one_letter_code
_entity_poly.pdbx_strand_id
1 'polypeptide(L)'
;MIIKDKNSETITISLDEYNELKSLKEHCSELETQVKWLMEQLKINNKKTYGSKSEQSEYIYEQLSLLHNEAELYSDVEAKEEVKVASHTRKKKEATLDKLPENIKTVVVEHTLPEEEKVCPNCNEQLEVIGKEVKKTLKIKPAEVIIQEDVYYTYACKNCEKTVLRPQ
;
A
#
# COMPACT_ATOMS: atom_id res chain seq x y z
N MET A 1 41.56 53.32 2.42
CA MET A 1 41.05 52.07 1.81
C MET A 1 41.55 52.06 0.37
N ILE A 2 42.28 51.01 -0.02
CA ILE A 2 43.21 50.99 -1.16
C ILE A 2 42.50 51.30 -2.49
N ILE A 3 43.07 52.26 -3.22
CA ILE A 3 42.74 52.63 -4.60
C ILE A 3 43.12 51.43 -5.49
N LYS A 4 42.20 50.98 -6.35
CA LYS A 4 42.56 50.18 -7.52
C LYS A 4 42.34 51.06 -8.75
N ASP A 5 43.44 51.65 -9.20
CA ASP A 5 43.53 52.39 -10.44
C ASP A 5 43.12 51.46 -11.59
N LYS A 6 42.05 51.81 -12.30
CA LYS A 6 41.77 51.22 -13.60
C LYS A 6 42.72 51.89 -14.59
N ASN A 7 43.93 51.35 -14.71
CA ASN A 7 44.76 51.61 -15.89
C ASN A 7 43.94 51.19 -17.10
N SER A 8 43.42 52.17 -17.83
CA SER A 8 42.81 51.95 -19.14
C SER A 8 43.94 51.95 -20.17
N GLU A 9 44.70 50.85 -20.16
CA GLU A 9 45.63 50.54 -21.24
C GLU A 9 44.78 50.36 -22.50
N THR A 10 44.84 51.36 -23.39
CA THR A 10 44.15 51.31 -24.67
C THR A 10 45.03 50.56 -25.64
N ILE A 11 44.59 49.38 -26.03
CA ILE A 11 45.26 48.54 -27.02
C ILE A 11 44.68 48.92 -28.37
N THR A 12 45.54 49.32 -29.30
CA THR A 12 45.15 49.56 -30.69
C THR A 12 45.20 48.22 -31.42
N ILE A 13 44.03 47.79 -31.87
CA ILE A 13 43.80 46.50 -32.51
C ILE A 13 43.30 46.79 -33.93
N SER A 14 43.65 45.96 -34.90
CA SER A 14 43.12 46.10 -36.26
C SER A 14 41.59 45.94 -36.29
N LEU A 15 40.92 46.52 -37.27
CA LEU A 15 39.45 46.46 -37.36
C LEU A 15 38.96 45.01 -37.51
N ASP A 16 39.74 44.18 -38.22
CA ASP A 16 39.42 42.77 -38.44
C ASP A 16 39.51 41.98 -37.14
N GLU A 17 40.60 42.14 -36.37
CA GLU A 17 40.76 41.54 -35.05
C GLU A 17 39.66 42.02 -34.06
N TYR A 18 39.24 43.28 -34.14
CA TYR A 18 38.11 43.78 -33.33
C TYR A 18 36.79 43.08 -33.70
N ASN A 19 36.52 42.92 -35.00
CA ASN A 19 35.32 42.24 -35.48
C ASN A 19 35.32 40.76 -35.09
N GLU A 20 36.47 40.09 -35.18
CA GLU A 20 36.65 38.71 -34.72
C GLU A 20 36.39 38.57 -33.22
N LEU A 21 36.99 39.43 -32.39
CA LEU A 21 36.76 39.43 -30.94
C LEU A 21 35.31 39.70 -30.58
N LYS A 22 34.64 40.58 -31.33
CA LYS A 22 33.21 40.86 -31.15
C LYS A 22 32.36 39.62 -31.50
N SER A 23 32.62 39.00 -32.64
CA SER A 23 31.93 37.78 -33.06
C SER A 23 32.15 36.62 -32.07
N LEU A 24 33.37 36.44 -31.58
CA LEU A 24 33.69 35.44 -30.57
C LEU A 24 32.90 35.68 -29.28
N LYS A 25 32.79 36.93 -28.84
CA LYS A 25 32.06 37.31 -27.63
C LYS A 25 30.55 37.10 -27.79
N GLU A 26 30.00 37.40 -28.95
CA GLU A 26 28.61 37.11 -29.30
C GLU A 26 28.34 35.60 -29.27
N HIS A 27 29.24 34.80 -29.86
CA HIS A 27 29.13 33.34 -29.86
C HIS A 27 29.25 32.74 -28.45
N CYS A 28 30.17 33.24 -27.62
CA CYS A 28 30.27 32.84 -26.22
C CYS A 28 28.98 33.16 -25.45
N SER A 29 28.40 34.35 -25.66
CA SER A 29 27.12 34.73 -25.03
C SER A 29 25.99 33.80 -25.47
N GLU A 30 25.93 33.45 -26.75
CA GLU A 30 24.94 32.51 -27.27
C GLU A 30 25.09 31.13 -26.63
N LEU A 31 26.30 30.58 -26.62
CA LEU A 31 26.61 29.29 -25.98
C LEU A 31 26.26 29.29 -24.50
N GLU A 32 26.54 30.37 -23.76
CA GLU A 32 26.15 30.50 -22.36
C GLU A 32 24.63 30.44 -22.18
N THR A 33 23.86 31.07 -23.07
CA THR A 33 22.39 31.00 -23.02
C THR A 33 21.88 29.59 -23.32
N GLN A 34 22.47 28.91 -24.31
CA GLN A 34 22.12 27.52 -24.65
C GLN A 34 22.43 26.56 -23.50
N VAL A 35 23.60 26.71 -22.86
CA VAL A 35 23.99 25.90 -21.70
C VAL A 35 23.03 26.12 -20.53
N LYS A 36 22.67 27.37 -20.22
CA LYS A 36 21.68 27.68 -19.17
C LYS A 36 20.34 27.02 -19.45
N TRP A 37 19.87 27.09 -20.70
CA TRP A 37 18.61 26.48 -21.12
C TRP A 37 18.65 24.95 -20.99
N LEU A 38 19.71 24.29 -21.48
CA LEU A 38 19.89 22.84 -21.36
C LEU A 38 20.00 22.39 -19.90
N MET A 39 20.72 23.13 -19.06
CA MET A 39 20.80 22.85 -17.63
C MET A 39 19.43 22.92 -16.96
N GLU A 40 18.59 23.89 -17.34
CA GLU A 40 17.24 23.99 -16.78
C GLU A 40 16.34 22.84 -17.24
N GLN A 41 16.44 22.44 -18.52
CA GLN A 41 15.76 21.24 -19.02
C GLN A 41 16.18 19.98 -18.26
N LEU A 42 17.48 19.81 -18.00
CA LEU A 42 17.99 18.69 -17.21
C LEU A 42 17.48 18.73 -15.76
N LYS A 43 17.43 19.90 -15.12
CA LYS A 43 16.85 20.01 -13.77
C LYS A 43 15.37 19.63 -13.76
N ILE A 44 14.60 20.09 -14.75
CA ILE A 44 13.18 19.73 -14.88
C ILE A 44 13.04 18.22 -15.08
N ASN A 45 13.84 17.61 -15.97
CA ASN A 45 13.79 16.18 -16.21
C ASN A 45 14.19 15.37 -14.96
N ASN A 46 15.28 15.75 -14.29
CA ASN A 46 15.71 15.12 -13.04
C ASN A 46 14.66 15.24 -11.93
N LYS A 47 13.95 16.36 -11.84
CA LYS A 47 12.82 16.52 -10.91
C LYS A 47 11.63 15.63 -11.30
N LYS A 48 11.36 15.42 -12.59
CA LYS A 48 10.31 14.50 -13.06
C LYS A 48 10.65 13.04 -12.73
N THR A 49 11.87 12.61 -13.01
CA THR A 49 12.30 11.21 -12.86
C THR A 49 12.65 10.83 -11.42
N TYR A 50 13.29 11.73 -10.68
CA TYR A 50 13.83 11.46 -9.34
C TYR A 50 13.21 12.32 -8.22
N GLY A 51 12.22 13.17 -8.53
CA GLY A 51 11.53 13.99 -7.55
C GLY A 51 10.71 13.16 -6.55
N SER A 52 10.50 13.72 -5.36
CA SER A 52 9.63 13.11 -4.35
C SER A 52 8.20 13.01 -4.89
N LYS A 53 7.46 11.93 -4.57
CA LYS A 53 6.07 11.74 -5.07
C LYS A 53 5.10 12.87 -4.69
N SER A 54 5.42 13.68 -3.67
CA SER A 54 4.67 14.88 -3.28
C SER A 54 4.96 16.11 -4.14
N GLU A 55 6.13 16.17 -4.77
CA GLU A 55 6.53 17.24 -5.71
C GLU A 55 6.35 16.83 -7.18
N GLN A 56 6.32 15.51 -7.46
CA GLN A 56 5.64 14.94 -8.61
C GLN A 56 4.14 15.23 -8.46
N SER A 57 3.75 16.49 -8.67
CA SER A 57 2.37 16.83 -8.94
C SER A 57 2.06 16.31 -10.35
N GLU A 58 1.90 14.99 -10.47
CA GLU A 58 1.24 14.35 -11.60
C GLU A 58 -0.04 15.13 -11.90
N TYR A 59 -0.77 15.57 -10.87
CA TYR A 59 -1.95 16.43 -11.01
C TYR A 59 -1.72 17.75 -11.77
N ILE A 60 -0.61 18.47 -11.58
CA ILE A 60 -0.38 19.74 -12.30
C ILE A 60 0.01 19.47 -13.75
N TYR A 61 0.85 18.46 -13.99
CA TYR A 61 1.24 18.07 -15.35
C TYR A 61 0.09 17.42 -16.12
N GLU A 62 -0.71 16.58 -15.47
CA GLU A 62 -1.93 15.95 -15.99
C GLU A 62 -2.98 17.02 -16.28
N GLN A 63 -3.21 17.97 -15.37
CA GLN A 63 -4.14 19.07 -15.61
C GLN A 63 -3.71 19.98 -16.77
N LEU A 64 -2.41 20.26 -16.93
CA LEU A 64 -1.88 21.04 -18.06
C LEU A 64 -1.90 20.26 -19.38
N SER A 65 -1.64 18.95 -19.34
CA SER A 65 -1.70 18.05 -20.50
C SER A 65 -3.14 17.82 -20.97
N LEU A 66 -4.08 17.69 -20.04
CA LEU A 66 -5.52 17.60 -20.33
C LEU A 66 -6.03 18.89 -21.00
N LEU A 67 -5.50 20.06 -20.64
CA LEU A 67 -5.91 21.33 -21.26
C LEU A 67 -5.45 21.52 -22.71
N HIS A 68 -4.42 20.80 -23.17
CA HIS A 68 -3.81 21.04 -24.49
C HIS A 68 -3.77 19.83 -25.43
N ASN A 69 -3.90 18.60 -24.93
CA ASN A 69 -3.74 17.37 -25.73
C ASN A 69 -4.74 16.27 -25.33
N GLU A 70 -6.05 16.60 -25.30
CA GLU A 70 -7.10 15.64 -24.97
C GLU A 70 -7.11 14.43 -25.92
N ALA A 71 -6.90 14.62 -27.23
CA ALA A 71 -7.01 13.55 -28.23
C ALA A 71 -5.84 12.54 -28.19
N GLU A 72 -4.61 13.00 -27.92
CA GLU A 72 -3.43 12.11 -27.82
C GLU A 72 -3.40 11.32 -26.51
N LEU A 73 -3.99 11.87 -25.44
CA LEU A 73 -4.07 11.21 -24.13
C LEU A 73 -4.87 9.89 -24.19
N TYR A 74 -5.83 9.81 -25.11
CA TYR A 74 -6.67 8.63 -25.33
C TYR A 74 -6.21 7.76 -26.50
N SER A 75 -5.23 8.17 -27.30
CA SER A 75 -4.73 7.36 -28.42
C SER A 75 -3.68 6.34 -27.98
N ASP A 76 -2.89 6.65 -26.95
CA ASP A 76 -1.81 5.79 -26.42
C ASP A 76 -2.29 4.88 -25.27
N VAL A 77 -3.56 4.46 -25.27
CA VAL A 77 -4.02 3.37 -24.39
C VAL A 77 -3.62 2.02 -24.98
N GLU A 78 -2.34 1.89 -25.33
CA GLU A 78 -1.71 0.59 -25.53
C GLU A 78 -1.63 -0.06 -24.15
N ALA A 79 -2.10 -1.30 -24.07
CA ALA A 79 -2.38 -2.02 -22.82
C ALA A 79 -1.26 -1.82 -21.80
N LYS A 80 -1.48 -0.90 -20.85
CA LYS A 80 -0.55 -0.64 -19.74
C LYS A 80 -0.25 -2.00 -19.10
N GLU A 81 0.97 -2.49 -19.29
CA GLU A 81 1.42 -3.69 -18.60
C GLU A 81 1.16 -3.45 -17.11
N GLU A 82 0.42 -4.38 -16.50
CA GLU A 82 0.08 -4.32 -15.08
C GLU A 82 1.37 -4.39 -14.27
N VAL A 83 1.94 -3.23 -13.94
CA VAL A 83 3.08 -3.15 -13.03
C VAL A 83 2.60 -3.64 -11.67
N LYS A 84 3.03 -4.85 -11.30
CA LYS A 84 2.80 -5.42 -9.97
C LYS A 84 3.61 -4.64 -8.94
N VAL A 85 3.04 -3.55 -8.46
CA VAL A 85 3.59 -2.79 -7.33
C VAL A 85 3.58 -3.70 -6.10
N ALA A 86 4.71 -3.83 -5.42
CA ALA A 86 4.79 -4.58 -4.17
C ALA A 86 3.77 -4.01 -3.17
N SER A 87 2.70 -4.77 -2.94
CA SER A 87 1.60 -4.37 -2.07
C SER A 87 2.16 -4.00 -0.70
N HIS A 88 1.91 -2.78 -0.25
CA HIS A 88 2.24 -2.37 1.11
C HIS A 88 1.72 -3.42 2.10
N THR A 89 2.60 -3.98 2.94
CA THR A 89 2.20 -4.93 3.97
C THR A 89 1.46 -4.18 5.06
N ARG A 90 0.15 -4.15 4.95
CA ARG A 90 -0.72 -3.71 6.03
C ARG A 90 -0.80 -4.84 7.05
N LYS A 91 -0.50 -4.56 8.32
CA LYS A 91 -0.90 -5.49 9.40
C LYS A 91 -2.40 -5.68 9.28
N LYS A 92 -2.82 -6.89 8.95
CA LYS A 92 -4.24 -7.26 8.93
C LYS A 92 -4.76 -6.97 10.34
N LYS A 93 -5.65 -5.99 10.45
CA LYS A 93 -6.44 -5.86 11.69
C LYS A 93 -7.26 -7.14 11.73
N GLU A 94 -6.87 -8.07 12.57
CA GLU A 94 -7.72 -9.21 12.89
C GLU A 94 -9.04 -8.62 13.36
N ALA A 95 -10.11 -8.93 12.63
CA ALA A 95 -11.45 -8.56 13.01
C ALA A 95 -11.82 -9.43 14.20
N THR A 96 -11.30 -9.08 15.37
CA THR A 96 -11.70 -9.72 16.61
C THR A 96 -13.14 -9.33 16.91
N LEU A 97 -13.95 -10.32 17.28
CA LEU A 97 -15.34 -10.14 17.71
C LEU A 97 -15.44 -9.23 18.95
N ASP A 98 -14.32 -8.99 19.63
CA ASP A 98 -14.19 -8.12 20.81
C ASP A 98 -14.51 -6.64 20.55
N LYS A 99 -14.54 -6.20 19.28
CA LYS A 99 -14.81 -4.80 18.91
C LYS A 99 -16.25 -4.55 18.45
N LEU A 100 -17.13 -5.53 18.60
CA LEU A 100 -18.52 -5.39 18.23
C LEU A 100 -19.28 -4.55 19.27
N PRO A 101 -20.22 -3.69 18.84
CA PRO A 101 -21.10 -2.99 19.77
C PRO A 101 -21.93 -3.99 20.58
N GLU A 102 -22.11 -3.72 21.87
CA GLU A 102 -22.74 -4.65 22.84
C GLU A 102 -24.23 -4.96 22.54
N ASN A 103 -24.87 -4.22 21.63
CA ASN A 103 -26.30 -4.33 21.29
C ASN A 103 -26.63 -5.38 20.21
N ILE A 104 -25.73 -6.32 19.91
CA ILE A 104 -25.96 -7.35 18.90
C ILE A 104 -26.69 -8.55 19.51
N LYS A 105 -27.75 -9.03 18.86
CA LYS A 105 -28.51 -10.21 19.29
C LYS A 105 -27.62 -11.45 19.24
N THR A 106 -27.56 -12.21 20.34
CA THR A 106 -26.85 -13.50 20.43
C THR A 106 -27.86 -14.66 20.35
N VAL A 107 -27.55 -15.67 19.54
CA VAL A 107 -28.34 -16.91 19.41
C VAL A 107 -27.44 -18.08 19.74
N VAL A 108 -27.80 -18.87 20.75
CA VAL A 108 -27.04 -20.05 21.19
C VAL A 108 -27.60 -21.29 20.48
N VAL A 109 -26.72 -22.06 19.85
CA VAL A 109 -27.04 -23.35 19.22
C VAL A 109 -26.24 -24.44 19.92
N GLU A 110 -26.94 -25.34 20.61
CA GLU A 110 -26.32 -26.43 21.34
C GLU A 110 -26.21 -27.69 20.46
N HIS A 111 -24.98 -28.17 20.27
CA HIS A 111 -24.69 -29.42 19.58
C HIS A 111 -24.37 -30.51 20.61
N THR A 112 -25.41 -31.22 21.06
CA THR A 112 -25.29 -32.36 21.97
C THR A 112 -25.38 -33.69 21.22
N LEU A 113 -24.72 -34.73 21.73
CA LEU A 113 -24.96 -36.09 21.25
C LEU A 113 -26.40 -36.52 21.59
N PRO A 114 -27.07 -37.28 20.70
CA PRO A 114 -28.36 -37.90 21.03
C PRO A 114 -28.19 -38.86 22.22
N GLU A 115 -29.26 -39.07 22.99
CA GLU A 115 -29.20 -39.89 24.22
C GLU A 115 -28.76 -41.33 23.95
N GLU A 116 -29.07 -41.87 22.77
CA GLU A 116 -28.70 -43.22 22.34
C GLU A 116 -27.19 -43.41 22.17
N GLU A 117 -26.46 -42.34 21.83
CA GLU A 117 -25.00 -42.36 21.63
C GLU A 117 -24.22 -41.90 22.88
N LYS A 118 -24.92 -41.51 23.97
CA LYS A 118 -24.32 -41.14 25.26
C LYS A 118 -23.93 -42.35 26.12
N VAL A 119 -23.79 -43.53 25.52
CA VAL A 119 -23.39 -44.75 26.21
C VAL A 119 -22.02 -45.15 25.71
N CYS A 120 -21.09 -45.42 26.63
CA CYS A 120 -19.76 -45.84 26.24
C CYS A 120 -19.78 -47.29 25.69
N PRO A 121 -19.18 -47.55 24.52
CA PRO A 121 -19.18 -48.89 23.92
C PRO A 121 -18.37 -49.94 24.69
N ASN A 122 -17.52 -49.52 25.64
CA ASN A 122 -16.64 -50.43 26.40
C ASN A 122 -17.13 -50.68 27.83
N CYS A 123 -17.62 -49.63 28.52
CA CYS A 123 -18.06 -49.69 29.91
C CYS A 123 -19.60 -49.79 30.05
N ASN A 124 -20.38 -49.54 28.98
CA ASN A 124 -21.86 -49.38 28.99
C ASN A 124 -22.39 -48.33 29.99
N GLU A 125 -21.50 -47.50 30.55
CA GLU A 125 -21.87 -46.40 31.42
C GLU A 125 -22.18 -45.14 30.61
N GLN A 126 -22.93 -44.21 31.23
CA GLN A 126 -23.27 -42.93 30.64
C GLN A 126 -22.02 -42.06 30.48
N LEU A 127 -21.84 -41.49 29.28
CA LEU A 127 -20.77 -40.55 29.01
C LEU A 127 -21.05 -39.21 29.70
N GLU A 128 -20.06 -38.70 30.42
CA GLU A 128 -20.15 -37.39 31.06
C GLU A 128 -19.52 -36.30 30.19
N VAL A 129 -20.06 -35.09 30.26
CA VAL A 129 -19.50 -33.91 29.60
C VAL A 129 -18.24 -33.46 30.34
N ILE A 130 -17.11 -33.51 29.65
CA ILE A 130 -15.81 -33.12 30.22
C ILE A 130 -15.42 -31.70 29.80
N GLY A 131 -15.74 -31.33 28.57
CA GLY A 131 -15.41 -30.03 28.01
C GLY A 131 -16.55 -29.41 27.23
N LYS A 132 -16.49 -28.09 27.11
CA LYS A 132 -17.37 -27.29 26.27
C LYS A 132 -16.51 -26.41 25.37
N GLU A 133 -16.66 -26.56 24.07
CA GLU A 133 -16.04 -25.69 23.08
C GLU A 133 -17.09 -24.71 22.55
N VAL A 134 -16.83 -23.41 22.67
CA VAL A 134 -17.74 -22.36 22.19
C VAL A 134 -17.12 -21.70 20.96
N LYS A 135 -17.80 -21.79 19.82
CA LYS A 135 -17.42 -21.10 18.58
C LYS A 135 -18.42 -20.00 18.29
N LYS A 136 -17.93 -18.75 18.23
CA LYS A 136 -18.76 -17.58 17.91
C LYS A 136 -18.61 -17.21 16.44
N THR A 137 -19.72 -17.09 15.73
CA THR A 137 -19.78 -16.75 14.31
C THR A 137 -20.71 -15.56 14.09
N LEU A 138 -20.25 -14.53 13.39
CA LEU A 138 -21.09 -13.41 12.96
C LEU A 138 -21.93 -13.80 11.74
N LYS A 139 -23.25 -13.75 11.87
CA LYS A 139 -24.20 -13.89 10.77
C LYS A 139 -24.81 -12.53 10.45
N ILE A 140 -24.59 -12.06 9.22
CA ILE A 140 -25.14 -10.81 8.73
C ILE A 140 -26.37 -11.13 7.88
N LYS A 141 -27.55 -10.73 8.35
CA LYS A 141 -28.75 -10.62 7.52
C LYS A 141 -28.85 -9.17 7.03
N PRO A 142 -29.45 -8.89 5.85
CA PRO A 142 -29.45 -7.55 5.25
C PRO A 142 -29.91 -6.39 6.16
N ALA A 143 -30.67 -6.68 7.22
CA ALA A 143 -31.15 -5.70 8.19
C ALA A 143 -30.70 -5.94 9.65
N GLU A 144 -30.05 -7.08 9.95
CA GLU A 144 -29.68 -7.44 11.32
C GLU A 144 -28.35 -8.18 11.38
N VAL A 145 -27.48 -7.79 12.31
CA VAL A 145 -26.30 -8.56 12.68
C VAL A 145 -26.67 -9.45 13.86
N ILE A 146 -26.33 -10.73 13.78
CA ILE A 146 -26.59 -11.72 14.83
C ILE A 146 -25.28 -12.46 15.11
N ILE A 147 -24.92 -12.61 16.39
CA ILE A 147 -23.83 -13.48 16.81
C ILE A 147 -24.42 -14.85 17.09
N GLN A 148 -23.99 -15.86 16.35
CA GLN A 148 -24.33 -17.25 16.64
C GLN A 148 -23.23 -17.87 17.50
N GLU A 149 -23.59 -18.39 18.67
CA GLU A 149 -22.70 -19.13 19.56
C GLU A 149 -23.01 -20.63 19.43
N ASP A 150 -22.15 -21.36 18.73
CA ASP A 150 -22.25 -22.81 18.59
C ASP A 150 -21.48 -23.47 19.75
N VAL A 151 -22.20 -24.19 20.61
CA VAL A 151 -21.64 -24.88 21.77
C VAL A 151 -21.52 -26.37 21.47
N TYR A 152 -20.29 -26.87 21.43
CA TYR A 152 -19.98 -28.29 21.26
C TYR A 152 -19.58 -28.87 22.60
N TYR A 153 -20.17 -30.02 22.92
CA TYR A 153 -19.86 -30.76 24.15
C TYR A 153 -18.92 -31.91 23.83
N THR A 154 -17.83 -32.03 24.59
CA THR A 154 -16.95 -33.19 24.54
C THR A 154 -17.29 -34.14 25.67
N TYR A 155 -17.36 -35.44 25.35
CA TYR A 155 -17.85 -36.48 26.24
C TYR A 155 -16.76 -37.54 26.45
N ALA A 156 -16.62 -38.07 27.67
CA ALA A 156 -15.84 -39.30 27.91
C ALA A 156 -16.37 -40.16 29.07
N CYS A 157 -15.99 -41.45 29.09
CA CYS A 157 -16.29 -42.38 30.19
C CYS A 157 -15.23 -42.22 31.27
N LYS A 158 -15.62 -41.67 32.44
CA LYS A 158 -14.74 -41.56 33.62
C LYS A 158 -14.19 -42.90 34.10
N ASN A 159 -14.91 -44.00 33.85
CA ASN A 159 -14.48 -45.33 34.26
C ASN A 159 -13.40 -45.90 33.31
N CYS A 160 -13.51 -45.64 32.00
CA CYS A 160 -12.46 -45.98 31.02
C CYS A 160 -11.20 -45.10 31.17
N GLU A 161 -11.31 -43.87 31.64
CA GLU A 161 -10.12 -43.06 31.97
C GLU A 161 -9.34 -43.62 33.17
N LYS A 162 -10.02 -44.21 34.15
CA LYS A 162 -9.41 -44.81 35.34
C LYS A 162 -8.84 -46.21 35.08
N THR A 163 -9.49 -46.96 34.20
CA THR A 163 -9.05 -48.29 33.80
C THR A 163 -8.25 -48.16 32.51
N VAL A 164 -6.92 -48.03 32.62
CA VAL A 164 -5.99 -48.01 31.48
C VAL A 164 -5.94 -49.39 30.81
N LEU A 165 -7.05 -49.83 30.21
CA LEU A 165 -7.09 -51.00 29.36
C LEU A 165 -6.81 -50.54 27.93
N ARG A 166 -5.55 -50.74 27.54
CA ARG A 166 -5.07 -50.65 26.16
C ARG A 166 -5.95 -51.59 25.31
N PRO A 167 -6.71 -51.11 24.32
CA PRO A 167 -7.45 -52.00 23.42
C PRO A 167 -6.45 -52.87 22.65
N GLN A 168 -6.73 -54.18 22.54
CA GLN A 168 -6.01 -55.11 21.66
C GLN A 168 -6.49 -54.95 20.22
#